data_AF-A0A381P950-F1
#
_entry.id   AF-A0A381P950-F1
#
_cell.length_a   1.000
_cell.length_b   1.000
_cell.length_c   1.000
_cell.angle_alpha   90.00
_cell.angle_beta   90.00
_cell.angle_gamma   90.00
#
_symmetry.space_group_name_H-M   'P 1'
#
loop_
_entity.id
_entity.type
_entity.pdbx_description
1 polymer ?
#
loop_
_entity_poly.entity_id
_entity_poly.type
_entity_poly.pdbx_seq_one_letter_code
_entity_poly.pdbx_strand_id
1 'polypeptide(L)' 'MKNFEKIVLFLTILIIVFNLTQINIFNFLEEENKITIICFILSMCALILILLIRVSKKIKDMNK' A
#
# COMPACT_ATOMS: atom_id res chain seq x y z
N MET A 1 -7.05 9.23 -16.44
CA MET A 1 -6.16 8.33 -15.65
C MET A 1 -5.44 9.05 -14.50
N LYS A 2 -4.92 10.29 -14.68
CA LYS A 2 -4.20 11.04 -13.62
C LYS A 2 -4.98 11.26 -12.32
N ASN A 3 -6.28 11.60 -12.39
CA ASN A 3 -7.10 11.84 -11.19
C ASN A 3 -7.36 10.53 -10.42
N PHE A 4 -7.66 9.44 -11.13
CA PHE A 4 -7.85 8.13 -10.53
C PHE A 4 -6.58 7.62 -9.84
N GLU A 5 -5.41 7.78 -10.48
CA GLU A 5 -4.13 7.45 -9.86
C GLU A 5 -3.81 8.28 -8.61
N LYS A 6 -4.29 9.52 -8.56
CA LYS A 6 -4.12 10.40 -7.39
C LYS A 6 -5.01 9.94 -6.24
N ILE A 7 -6.27 9.57 -6.53
CA ILE A 7 -7.24 9.02 -5.57
C ILE A 7 -6.74 7.68 -5.02
N VAL A 8 -6.32 6.76 -5.89
CA VAL A 8 -5.79 5.45 -5.50
C VAL A 8 -4.56 5.60 -4.61
N LEU A 9 -3.63 6.51 -4.94
CA LEU A 9 -2.47 6.75 -4.08
C LEU A 9 -2.85 7.29 -2.71
N PHE A 10 -3.77 8.25 -2.67
CA PHE A 10 -4.24 8.82 -1.41
C PHE A 10 -4.90 7.74 -0.53
N LEU A 11 -5.74 6.90 -1.13
CA LEU A 11 -6.39 5.79 -0.43
C LEU A 11 -5.38 4.76 0.09
N THR A 12 -4.37 4.43 -0.71
CA THR A 12 -3.29 3.51 -0.28
C THR A 12 -2.51 4.06 0.90
N ILE A 13 -2.14 5.36 0.89
CA ILE A 13 -1.45 6.00 2.02
C ILE A 13 -2.32 5.92 3.29
N LEU A 14 -3.61 6.22 3.17
CA LEU A 14 -4.56 6.17 4.29
C LEU A 14 -4.67 4.76 4.89
N ILE A 15 -4.76 3.74 4.03
CA ILE A 15 -4.81 2.33 4.46
C ILE A 15 -3.53 1.93 5.19
N ILE A 16 -2.35 2.35 4.72
CA ILE A 16 -1.08 2.01 5.37
C ILE A 16 -0.99 2.65 6.75
N VAL A 17 -1.35 3.94 6.87
CA VAL A 17 -1.34 4.65 8.15
C VAL A 17 -2.32 3.98 9.13
N PHE A 18 -3.52 3.62 8.68
CA PHE A 18 -4.51 2.94 9.51
C PHE A 18 -4.04 1.54 9.96
N ASN A 19 -3.43 0.76 9.07
CA ASN A 19 -2.87 -0.54 9.42
C ASN A 19 -1.68 -0.42 10.39
N LEU A 20 -0.81 0.58 10.21
CA LEU A 20 0.30 0.86 11.14
C LEU A 20 -0.21 1.19 12.55
N THR A 21 -1.30 1.94 12.69
CA THR A 21 -1.88 2.27 14.00
C THR A 21 -2.48 1.07 14.72
N GLN A 22 -2.89 0.02 14.01
CA GLN A 22 -3.42 -1.21 14.61
C GLN A 22 -2.35 -2.25 14.93
N ILE A 23 -1.13 -2.11 14.39
CA ILE A 23 -0.04 -3.05 14.64
C ILE A 23 0.41 -2.91 16.10
N ASN A 24 0.05 -3.90 16.91
CA ASN A 24 0.56 -4.00 18.28
C ASN A 24 1.87 -4.78 18.30
N ILE A 25 3.01 -4.09 18.23
CA ILE A 25 4.37 -4.70 18.14
C ILE A 25 4.71 -5.60 19.34
N PHE A 26 4.01 -5.47 20.48
CA PHE A 26 4.30 -6.27 21.66
C PHE A 26 3.65 -7.68 21.64
N ASN A 27 2.52 -7.86 20.96
CA ASN A 27 1.75 -9.11 20.96
C ASN A 27 1.69 -9.80 19.58
N PHE A 28 2.81 -9.89 18.85
CA PHE A 28 2.88 -10.47 17.49
C PHE A 28 2.24 -11.87 17.31
N LEU A 29 2.12 -12.65 18.40
CA LEU A 29 1.69 -14.05 18.38
C LEU A 29 0.21 -14.26 18.73
N GLU A 30 -0.54 -13.22 19.12
CA GLU A 30 -1.98 -13.32 19.30
C GLU A 30 -2.71 -13.42 17.96
N GLU A 31 -3.79 -14.20 17.90
CA GLU A 31 -4.53 -14.45 16.64
C GLU A 31 -5.05 -13.17 15.99
N GLU A 32 -5.48 -12.21 16.81
CA GLU A 32 -5.93 -10.88 16.40
C GLU A 32 -4.82 -10.11 15.68
N ASN A 33 -3.58 -10.29 16.14
CA ASN A 33 -2.41 -9.61 15.60
C ASN A 33 -1.90 -10.26 14.30
N LYS A 34 -2.08 -11.58 14.12
CA LYS A 34 -1.77 -12.25 12.84
C LYS A 34 -2.52 -11.61 11.67
N ILE A 35 -3.80 -11.29 11.85
CA ILE A 35 -4.63 -10.67 10.82
C ILE A 35 -4.08 -9.28 10.47
N THR A 36 -3.75 -8.48 11.47
CA THR A 36 -3.18 -7.14 11.30
C THR A 36 -1.84 -7.16 10.55
N ILE A 37 -0.97 -8.12 10.84
CA ILE A 37 0.32 -8.28 10.14
C ILE A 37 0.12 -8.67 8.67
N ILE A 38 -0.78 -9.62 8.39
CA ILE A 38 -1.09 -10.01 7.01
C ILE A 38 -1.69 -8.82 6.25
N CYS A 39 -2.57 -8.05 6.89
CA CYS A 39 -3.16 -6.85 6.31
C CYS A 39 -2.09 -5.78 6.02
N PHE A 40 -1.12 -5.60 6.93
CA PHE A 40 0.02 -4.73 6.72
C PHE A 40 0.87 -5.16 5.52
N ILE A 41 1.22 -6.44 5.41
CA ILE A 41 1.99 -6.99 4.27
C ILE A 41 1.24 -6.79 2.95
N LEU A 42 -0.07 -7.08 2.93
CA LEU A 42 -0.93 -6.85 1.76
C LEU A 42 -0.96 -5.36 1.38
N SER A 43 -1.02 -4.47 2.37
CA SER A 43 -0.98 -3.02 2.12
C SER A 43 0.36 -2.55 1.53
N MET A 44 1.49 -3.10 1.99
CA MET A 44 2.80 -2.83 1.41
C MET A 44 2.90 -3.37 -0.03
N CYS A 45 2.36 -4.56 -0.29
CA CYS A 45 2.31 -5.15 -1.62
C CYS A 45 1.52 -4.27 -2.61
N ALA A 46 0.36 -3.77 -2.20
CA ALA A 46 -0.44 -2.84 -2.99
C ALA A 46 0.33 -1.53 -3.31
N LEU A 47 1.09 -1.02 -2.35
CA LEU A 47 1.95 0.17 -2.52
C LEU A 47 3.00 -0.05 -3.62
N ILE A 48 3.68 -1.20 -3.60
CA ILE A 48 4.70 -1.59 -4.58
C ILE A 48 4.09 -1.70 -5.98
N LEU A 49 2.92 -2.35 -6.12
CA LEU A 49 2.21 -2.47 -7.40
C LEU A 49 1.87 -1.10 -8.00
N ILE A 50 1.41 -0.15 -7.17
CA ILE A 50 1.10 1.21 -7.63
C ILE A 50 2.36 1.96 -8.07
N LEU A 51 3.47 1.81 -7.33
CA LEU A 51 4.76 2.38 -7.72
C LEU A 51 5.25 1.82 -9.05
N LEU A 52 5.14 0.51 -9.26
CA LEU A 52 5.52 -0.15 -10.52
C LEU A 52 4.69 0.37 -11.70
N ILE A 53 3.37 0.50 -11.53
CA ILE A 53 2.49 1.05 -12.58
C ILE A 53 2.88 2.49 -12.92
N ARG A 54 3.20 3.32 -11.92
CA ARG A 54 3.65 4.70 -12.14
C ARG A 54 4.96 4.76 -12.90
N VAL A 55 5.94 3.94 -12.51
CA VAL A 55 7.24 3.88 -13.18
C VAL A 55 7.07 3.39 -14.62
N SER A 56 6.28 2.34 -14.83
CA SER A 56 5.96 1.81 -16.17
C SER A 56 5.32 2.87 -17.07
N LYS A 57 4.36 3.65 -16.55
CA LYS A 57 3.77 4.78 -17.27
C LYS A 57 4.78 5.88 -17.57
N LYS A 58 5.66 6.23 -16.62
CA LYS A 58 6.72 7.22 -16.82
C LYS A 58 7.68 6.80 -17.93
N ILE A 59 8.04 5.52 -17.99
CA ILE A 59 8.88 4.95 -19.06
C ILE A 59 8.15 5.03 -20.41
N LYS A 60 6.86 4.68 -20.45
CA LYS A 60 6.04 4.78 -21.66
C LYS A 60 5.93 6.21 -22.17
N ASP A 61 5.76 7.20 -21.28
CA ASP A 61 5.69 8.62 -21.65
C ASP A 61 7.05 9.18 -22.10
N MET A 62 8.19 8.66 -21.61
CA MET A 62 9.53 9.04 -22.08
C MET A 62 9.90 8.42 -23.43
N ASN A 63 9.27 7.31 -23.80
CA ASN A 63 9.56 6.56 -25.03
C ASN A 63 8.56 6.89 -26.16
N LYS A 64 7.85 8.02 -26.05
CA LYS A 64 6.91 8.56 -27.02
C LYS A 64 7.29 9.99 -27.39
#